data_AF-A0A8S2GC73-F1
#
_entry.id   AF-A0A8S2GC73-F1
#
_cell.length_a   1.000
_cell.length_b   1.000
_cell.length_c   1.000
_cell.angle_alpha   90.00
_cell.angle_beta   90.00
_cell.angle_gamma   90.00
#
_symmetry.space_group_name_H-M   'P 1'
#
loop_
_entity.id
_entity.type
_entity.pdbx_description
1 polymer ?
#
loop_
_entity_poly.entity_id
_entity_poly.type
_entity_poly.pdbx_seq_one_letter_code
_entity_poly.pdbx_strand_id
1 'polypeptide(L)' 'VPDGYPYRTKAIFAFQEIEGVDVVLFGMHVQEYDGKCQEPNTRSV' A
#
# COMPACT_ATOMS: atom_id res chain seq x y z
N VAL A 1 -10.16 22.48 7.12
CA VAL A 1 -9.91 21.19 6.43
C VAL A 1 -8.53 21.32 5.81
N PRO A 2 -7.56 20.45 6.11
CA PRO A 2 -6.27 20.50 5.43
C PRO A 2 -6.45 20.27 3.93
N ASP A 3 -5.58 20.84 3.09
CA ASP A 3 -5.67 20.73 1.63
C ASP A 3 -5.54 19.27 1.13
N GLY A 4 -5.12 18.36 2.02
CA GLY A 4 -5.16 16.91 1.85
C GLY A 4 -4.50 16.19 3.02
N TYR A 5 -4.59 14.86 3.00
CA TYR A 5 -3.88 13.99 3.95
C TYR A 5 -2.74 13.28 3.21
N PRO A 6 -1.47 13.60 3.50
CA PRO A 6 -0.34 12.99 2.80
C PRO A 6 -0.23 11.50 3.16
N TYR A 7 -0.05 10.66 2.15
CA TYR A 7 0.24 9.23 2.31
C TYR A 7 1.25 8.77 1.27
N ARG A 8 1.86 7.62 1.52
CA ARG A 8 2.68 6.90 0.54
C ARG A 8 1.88 5.75 -0.04
N THR A 9 1.79 5.67 -1.36
CA THR A 9 1.24 4.49 -2.02
C THR A 9 2.32 3.44 -2.24
N LYS A 10 1.95 2.16 -2.10
CA LYS A 10 2.77 1.01 -2.51
C LYS A 10 1.90 0.03 -3.29
N ALA A 11 2.51 -0.61 -4.28
CA ALA A 11 1.95 -1.77 -4.98
C ALA A 11 2.73 -3.01 -4.57
N ILE A 12 2.03 -4.06 -4.14
CA ILE A 12 2.59 -5.32 -3.67
C ILE A 12 2.00 -6.44 -4.53
N PHE A 13 2.86 -7.33 -5.01
CA PHE A 13 2.46 -8.51 -5.77
C PHE A 13 3.02 -9.76 -5.10
N ALA A 14 2.17 -10.78 -4.96
CA ALA A 14 2.60 -12.10 -4.53
C ALA A 14 2.66 -13.04 -5.74
N PHE A 15 3.77 -13.76 -5.85
CA PHE A 15 4.05 -14.70 -6.93
C PHE A 15 4.14 -16.12 -6.38
N GLN A 16 3.74 -17.09 -7.19
CA GLN A 16 4.00 -18.50 -6.98
C GLN A 16 4.60 -19.09 -8.26
N GLU A 17 5.67 -19.86 -8.11
CA GLU A 17 6.22 -20.65 -9.21
C GLU A 17 5.31 -21.87 -9.45
N ILE A 18 4.81 -22.01 -10.68
CA ILE A 18 4.00 -23.14 -11.13
C ILE A 18 4.64 -23.66 -12.40
N GLU A 19 5.14 -24.90 -12.35
CA GLU A 19 5.80 -25.57 -13.49
C GLU A 19 6.97 -24.76 -14.08
N GLY A 20 7.74 -24.09 -13.21
CA GLY A 20 8.88 -23.25 -13.63
C GLY A 20 8.50 -21.88 -14.17
N VAL A 21 7.23 -21.47 -14.03
CA VAL A 21 6.73 -20.15 -14.44
C VAL A 21 6.29 -19.36 -13.23
N ASP A 22 6.74 -18.10 -13.13
CA ASP A 22 6.26 -17.17 -12.11
C ASP A 22 4.83 -16.70 -12.42
N VAL A 23 3.89 -17.05 -11.54
CA VAL A 23 2.48 -16.68 -11.67
C VAL A 23 2.10 -15.69 -10.58
N VAL A 24 1.52 -14.54 -10.95
CA VAL A 24 0.95 -13.58 -10.00
C VAL A 24 -0.35 -14.15 -9.44
N LEU A 25 -0.43 -14.29 -8.11
CA LEU A 25 -1.63 -14.76 -7.43
C LEU A 25 -2.43 -13.64 -6.77
N PHE A 26 -1.74 -12.58 -6.39
CA PHE A 26 -2.33 -11.49 -5.63
C PHE A 26 -1.62 -10.18 -5.94
N GLY A 27 -2.41 -9.11 -6.06
CA GLY A 27 -1.94 -7.75 -6.18
C GLY A 27 -2.70 -6.85 -5.22
N MET A 28 -2.00 -5.95 -4.54
CA MET A 28 -2.58 -5.03 -3.57
C MET A 28 -1.93 -3.67 -3.65
N HIS A 29 -2.75 -2.63 -3.59
CA HIS A 29 -2.31 -1.27 -3.34
C HIS A 29 -2.63 -0.89 -1.89
N VAL A 30 -1.69 -0.27 -1.19
CA VAL A 30 -1.87 0.25 0.17
C VAL A 30 -1.62 1.75 0.23
N GLN A 31 -2.20 2.41 1.22
CA GLN A 31 -2.01 3.84 1.50
C GLN A 31 -1.47 4.03 2.91
N GLU A 32 -0.16 4.25 3.04
CA GLU A 32 0.47 4.42 4.34
C GLU A 32 0.47 5.89 4.75
N TYR A 33 -0.29 6.21 5.80
CA TYR A 33 -0.30 7.52 6.44
C TYR A 33 0.68 7.52 7.61
N ASP A 34 1.77 8.26 7.48
CA ASP A 34 2.83 8.31 8.50
C ASP A 34 2.52 9.31 9.63
N GLY A 35 3.46 9.50 10.56
CA GLY A 35 3.31 10.44 11.67
C GLY A 35 3.31 11.92 11.27
N LYS A 36 3.55 12.27 10.01
CA LYS A 36 3.41 13.63 9.47
C LYS A 36 2.00 13.89 8.96
N CYS A 37 1.19 12.85 8.76
CA CYS A 37 -0.21 12.98 8.44
C CYS A 37 -0.99 13.47 9.68
N GLN A 38 -1.89 14.41 9.47
CA GLN A 38 -2.74 14.99 10.50
C GLN A 38 -3.88 14.02 10.89
N GLU A 39 -4.44 14.23 12.09
CA GLU A 39 -5.67 13.54 12.50
C GLU A 39 -6.81 13.79 11.49
N PRO A 40 -7.63 12.78 11.18
CA PRO A 40 -7.76 11.49 11.87
C PRO A 40 -6.91 10.34 11.28
N ASN A 41 -6.10 10.62 10.25
CA ASN A 41 -5.43 9.58 9.46
C ASN A 41 -4.01 9.26 9.95
N THR A 42 -3.51 9.91 11.00
CA THR A 42 -2.13 9.71 11.46
C THR A 42 -1.87 8.23 11.79
N ARG A 43 -0.70 7.71 11.38
CA ARG A 43 -0.26 6.34 11.69
C ARG A 43 -1.26 5.23 11.30
N SER A 44 -1.94 5.40 10.17
CA SER A 44 -2.89 4.44 9.62
C SER A 44 -2.40 3.84 8.30
N VAL A 45 -2.92 2.68 7.91
CA VAL A 45 -2.62 1.98 6.65
C VAL A 45 -3.87 1.66 5.86
#